data_AF-A0A178E9X4-F1
#
_entry.id   AF-A0A178E9X4-F1
#
_cell.length_a   1.000
_cell.length_b   1.000
_cell.length_c   1.000
_cell.angle_alpha   90.00
_cell.angle_beta   90.00
_cell.angle_gamma   90.00
#
_symmetry.space_group_name_H-M   'P 1'
#
loop_
_entity.id
_entity.type
_entity.pdbx_description
1 polymer ?
#
loop_
_entity_poly.entity_id
_entity_poly.type
_entity_poly.pdbx_seq_one_letter_code
_entity_poly.pdbx_strand_id
1 'polypeptide(L)'
;MAGTLLWALSVISSTLLGTSSLSARYTASTFSKSLDPDAEIYYPGSEAFVNASTRWSATQSPQYDMIVKVTSESDVQKTITFANEHNKPFLAISGGHGTTSLINNVKNGIGIHLSALDKITIVDNGSAALIQGGVSNGDLIPYLWSRGKQTVTTGCDCVGYLAPILGGGHGWLQGRYGLASDQLISARMVLANGTAITVSEESNPDLFWAIRGAGHNFGIVTEAKLKIYDRESAQDEWAASGFVFTHDKMEAVFSLANTWLESPKRPAGMVQYGLFALNPEVDPVNPIVVMWVYWQGPVIPREYTDPLNALSPVAIDASVTDLAGVNTHIQANLDGASCAKGFGRLLLPVSLKKYSLPALSRLLQVFTDLPTEFRSSVMMLEGYPTNRVNEIDSASSAFPDRDGQLLLSPVLIYPANASLDATARQIGSDIRTALLSGSDAQLEAYVNYAAGDETMEEVYGREPWRLEKLRRLKKEYDPHGRFNFYAPIS
;
A
#
# COMPACT_ATOMS: atom_id res chain seq x y z
N MET A 1 -10.33 -66.53 47.84
CA MET A 1 -8.87 -66.41 48.03
C MET A 1 -8.19 -67.35 47.06
N ALA A 2 -7.68 -66.81 45.95
CA ALA A 2 -6.83 -67.51 45.00
C ALA A 2 -5.98 -66.43 44.30
N GLY A 3 -4.68 -66.70 44.21
CA GLY A 3 -3.63 -65.75 43.88
C GLY A 3 -3.44 -65.48 42.40
N THR A 4 -2.76 -64.37 42.18
CA THR A 4 -2.17 -63.78 40.98
C THR A 4 -1.30 -64.72 40.14
N LEU A 5 -1.42 -64.65 38.81
CA LEU A 5 -0.31 -64.64 37.83
C LEU A 5 -0.88 -64.67 36.40
N LEU A 6 -0.67 -63.59 35.62
CA LEU A 6 -0.39 -63.69 34.18
C LEU A 6 0.27 -62.41 33.67
N TRP A 7 1.45 -62.64 33.13
CA TRP A 7 2.37 -61.68 32.52
C TRP A 7 2.04 -61.44 31.04
N ALA A 8 2.54 -60.29 30.58
CA ALA A 8 3.00 -59.96 29.23
C ALA A 8 1.97 -59.68 28.13
N LEU A 9 1.90 -58.41 27.72
CA LEU A 9 2.35 -57.93 26.40
C LEU A 9 2.01 -56.44 26.25
N SER A 10 3.02 -55.57 26.33
CA SER A 10 3.08 -54.28 25.61
C SER A 10 4.28 -53.44 26.07
N VAL A 11 5.43 -53.67 25.43
CA VAL A 11 6.46 -52.63 25.29
C VAL A 11 6.80 -52.60 23.81
N ILE A 12 6.47 -51.49 23.16
CA ILE A 12 7.23 -50.75 22.12
C ILE A 12 6.22 -49.80 21.46
N SER A 13 6.17 -48.56 21.95
CA SER A 13 5.74 -47.38 21.18
C SER A 13 5.85 -46.12 22.04
N SER A 14 7.08 -45.67 22.30
CA SER A 14 7.32 -44.35 22.94
C SER A 14 8.57 -43.64 22.44
N THR A 15 9.11 -44.00 21.27
CA THR A 15 10.34 -43.41 20.71
C THR A 15 10.14 -42.49 19.50
N LEU A 16 8.92 -42.11 19.13
CA LEU A 16 8.64 -41.27 17.95
C LEU A 16 8.39 -39.77 18.22
N LEU A 17 8.33 -39.33 19.49
CA LEU A 17 8.11 -37.91 19.82
C LEU A 17 9.41 -37.10 20.02
N GLY A 18 10.57 -37.76 20.12
CA GLY A 18 11.87 -37.10 20.30
C GLY A 18 12.60 -36.75 18.99
N THR A 19 12.34 -37.46 17.90
CA THR A 19 13.11 -37.30 16.65
C THR A 19 12.65 -36.10 15.81
N SER A 20 11.37 -35.74 15.87
CA SER A 20 10.81 -34.58 15.14
C SER A 20 11.31 -33.24 15.68
N SER A 21 11.41 -33.10 17.01
CA SER A 21 11.87 -31.86 17.66
C SER A 21 13.38 -31.63 17.52
N LEU A 22 14.18 -32.71 17.52
CA LEU A 22 15.62 -32.64 17.26
C LEU A 22 15.93 -32.34 15.79
N SER A 23 15.22 -32.96 14.85
CA SER A 23 15.36 -32.67 13.41
C SER A 23 14.99 -31.21 13.09
N ALA A 24 13.86 -30.72 13.59
CA ALA A 24 13.44 -29.33 13.37
C ALA A 24 14.44 -28.31 13.95
N ARG A 25 14.98 -28.56 15.15
CA ARG A 25 16.01 -27.70 15.75
C ARG A 25 17.35 -27.76 15.00
N TYR A 26 17.73 -28.93 14.51
CA TYR A 26 18.94 -29.10 13.72
C TYR A 26 18.87 -28.36 12.38
N THR A 27 17.73 -28.47 11.68
CA THR A 27 17.50 -27.79 10.40
C THR A 27 17.44 -26.28 10.55
N ALA A 28 16.80 -25.76 11.61
CA ALA A 28 16.80 -24.32 11.92
C ALA A 28 18.21 -23.80 12.24
N SER A 29 19.03 -24.57 12.97
CA SER A 29 20.41 -24.19 13.29
C SER A 29 21.34 -24.17 12.08
N THR A 30 21.08 -25.04 11.09
CA THR A 30 21.84 -25.09 9.84
C THR A 30 21.42 -23.96 8.91
N PHE A 31 20.12 -23.68 8.82
CA PHE A 31 19.59 -22.55 8.06
C PHE A 31 20.14 -21.21 8.57
N SER A 32 20.11 -20.97 9.88
CA SER A 32 20.67 -19.74 10.48
C SER A 32 22.14 -19.53 10.11
N LYS A 33 22.96 -20.59 10.12
CA LYS A 33 24.38 -20.52 9.72
C LYS A 33 24.61 -20.29 8.24
N SER A 34 23.59 -20.51 7.41
CA SER A 34 23.69 -20.28 5.96
C SER A 34 23.47 -18.82 5.59
N LEU A 35 22.78 -18.03 6.43
CA LEU A 35 22.49 -16.62 6.21
C LEU A 35 23.74 -15.75 6.42
N ASP A 36 23.67 -14.51 5.98
CA ASP A 36 24.63 -13.47 6.32
C ASP A 36 24.80 -13.37 7.86
N PRO A 37 26.02 -13.14 8.39
CA PRO A 37 26.26 -13.04 9.83
C PRO A 37 25.43 -11.97 10.54
N ASP A 38 25.01 -10.91 9.84
CA ASP A 38 24.20 -9.83 10.38
C ASP A 38 22.68 -10.09 10.24
N ALA A 39 22.28 -11.17 9.56
CA ALA A 39 20.89 -11.57 9.47
C ALA A 39 20.37 -12.15 10.79
N GLU A 40 19.12 -11.84 11.13
CA GLU A 40 18.52 -12.26 12.40
C GLU A 40 17.27 -13.11 12.15
N ILE A 41 17.06 -14.14 12.98
CA ILE A 41 15.82 -14.93 12.98
C ILE A 41 15.07 -14.69 14.29
N TYR A 42 13.85 -14.19 14.18
CA TYR A 42 12.94 -13.95 15.29
C TYR A 42 11.92 -15.08 15.39
N TYR A 43 11.69 -15.55 16.61
CA TYR A 43 10.71 -16.59 16.90
C TYR A 43 9.58 -16.06 17.80
N PRO A 44 8.37 -16.64 17.70
CA PRO A 44 7.25 -16.31 18.58
C PRO A 44 7.65 -16.31 20.06
N GLY A 45 7.16 -15.32 20.80
CA GLY A 45 7.46 -15.12 22.23
C GLY A 45 8.63 -14.17 22.52
N SER A 46 9.38 -13.72 21.49
CA SER A 46 10.38 -12.66 21.64
C SER A 46 9.81 -11.27 21.33
N GLU A 47 10.34 -10.23 21.98
CA GLU A 47 9.98 -8.84 21.69
C GLU A 47 10.32 -8.46 20.24
N ALA A 48 11.47 -8.92 19.72
CA ALA A 48 11.87 -8.71 18.33
C ALA A 48 10.83 -9.29 17.34
N PHE A 49 10.27 -10.47 17.63
CA PHE A 49 9.20 -11.04 16.81
C PHE A 49 7.92 -10.21 16.88
N VAL A 50 7.52 -9.73 18.06
CA VAL A 50 6.35 -8.86 18.21
C VAL A 50 6.55 -7.58 17.38
N ASN A 51 7.70 -6.92 17.51
CA ASN A 51 7.99 -5.70 16.77
C ASN A 51 8.01 -5.92 15.24
N ALA A 52 8.68 -6.98 14.78
CA ALA A 52 8.78 -7.31 13.36
C ALA A 52 7.47 -7.83 12.74
N SER A 53 6.56 -8.38 13.55
CA SER A 53 5.22 -8.81 13.10
C SER A 53 4.17 -7.70 13.19
N THR A 54 4.46 -6.59 13.86
CA THR A 54 3.49 -5.50 14.07
C THR A 54 3.26 -4.71 12.79
N ARG A 55 2.07 -4.89 12.22
CA ARG A 55 1.59 -4.24 10.99
C ARG A 55 0.95 -2.88 11.26
N TRP A 56 0.76 -2.13 10.18
CA TRP A 56 0.02 -0.86 10.21
C TRP A 56 -1.46 -1.06 10.52
N SER A 57 -2.09 -2.08 9.93
CA SER A 57 -3.41 -2.55 10.34
C SER A 57 -3.27 -3.71 11.33
N ALA A 58 -3.90 -3.59 12.49
CA ALA A 58 -3.94 -4.62 13.53
C ALA A 58 -4.94 -5.75 13.22
N THR A 59 -5.63 -5.70 12.08
CA THR A 59 -6.58 -6.73 11.64
C THR A 59 -6.00 -7.50 10.45
N GLN A 60 -6.54 -8.68 10.17
CA GLN A 60 -6.08 -9.55 9.07
C GLN A 60 -4.60 -9.94 9.20
N SER A 61 -4.22 -10.49 10.36
CA SER A 61 -2.82 -10.74 10.68
C SER A 61 -2.31 -12.07 10.10
N PRO A 62 -1.22 -12.06 9.31
CA PRO A 62 -0.55 -13.29 8.89
C PRO A 62 0.05 -14.00 10.12
N GLN A 63 0.11 -15.33 10.09
CA GLN A 63 0.68 -16.14 11.17
C GLN A 63 2.05 -16.67 10.76
N TYR A 64 3.08 -16.20 11.45
CA TYR A 64 4.47 -16.60 11.21
C TYR A 64 4.97 -17.53 12.32
N ASP A 65 5.68 -18.59 11.95
CA ASP A 65 6.45 -19.43 12.89
C ASP A 65 7.86 -18.86 13.11
N MET A 66 8.35 -18.05 12.18
CA MET A 66 9.56 -17.25 12.31
C MET A 66 9.54 -16.05 11.37
N ILE A 67 10.32 -15.03 11.71
CA ILE A 67 10.59 -13.88 10.84
C ILE A 67 12.10 -13.82 10.64
N VAL A 68 12.55 -13.78 9.39
CA VAL A 68 13.95 -13.62 9.01
C VAL A 68 14.15 -12.17 8.60
N LYS A 69 14.92 -11.41 9.39
CA LYS A 69 15.39 -10.07 9.01
C LYS A 69 16.62 -10.24 8.13
N VAL A 70 16.42 -9.99 6.84
CA VAL A 70 17.43 -10.21 5.80
C VAL A 70 18.30 -8.95 5.64
N THR A 71 19.61 -9.14 5.45
CA THR A 71 20.58 -8.04 5.22
C THR A 71 21.16 -8.05 3.80
N SER A 72 20.88 -9.12 3.04
CA SER A 72 21.31 -9.26 1.65
C SER A 72 20.25 -9.91 0.75
N GLU A 73 20.41 -9.77 -0.57
CA GLU A 73 19.61 -10.53 -1.55
C GLU A 73 19.79 -12.05 -1.37
N SER A 74 21.00 -12.48 -0.98
CA SER A 74 21.29 -13.90 -0.74
C SER A 74 20.46 -14.48 0.40
N ASP A 75 20.20 -13.71 1.46
CA ASP A 75 19.35 -14.16 2.56
C ASP A 75 17.90 -14.34 2.12
N VAL A 76 17.39 -13.48 1.23
CA VAL A 76 16.07 -13.64 0.62
C VAL A 76 16.01 -14.94 -0.18
N GLN A 77 17.02 -15.20 -1.02
CA GLN A 77 17.12 -16.45 -1.80
C GLN A 77 17.11 -17.68 -0.88
N LYS A 78 18.01 -17.70 0.11
CA LYS A 78 18.12 -18.81 1.07
C LYS A 78 16.84 -19.02 1.86
N THR A 79 16.17 -17.94 2.26
CA THR A 79 14.91 -18.02 3.01
C THR A 79 13.78 -18.58 2.16
N ILE A 80 13.68 -18.18 0.88
CA ILE A 80 12.70 -18.75 -0.05
C ILE A 80 12.99 -20.23 -0.32
N THR A 81 14.26 -20.59 -0.58
CA THR A 81 14.66 -21.99 -0.77
C THR A 81 14.31 -22.83 0.45
N PHE A 82 14.67 -22.37 1.65
CA PHE A 82 14.32 -23.03 2.90
C PHE A 82 12.79 -23.17 3.07
N ALA A 83 12.02 -22.11 2.79
CA ALA A 83 10.57 -22.14 2.86
C ALA A 83 9.98 -23.20 1.92
N ASN A 84 10.48 -23.28 0.69
CA ASN A 84 10.05 -24.25 -0.31
C ASN A 84 10.38 -25.69 0.10
N GLU A 85 11.59 -25.95 0.58
CA GLU A 85 12.02 -27.28 1.07
C GLU A 85 11.15 -27.79 2.23
N HIS A 86 10.64 -26.88 3.05
CA HIS A 86 9.80 -27.18 4.21
C HIS A 86 8.30 -26.99 3.94
N ASN A 87 7.92 -26.69 2.69
CA ASN A 87 6.56 -26.38 2.28
C ASN A 87 5.86 -25.34 3.17
N LYS A 88 6.61 -24.29 3.54
CA LYS A 88 6.14 -23.16 4.35
C LYS A 88 5.71 -22.02 3.42
N PRO A 89 4.53 -21.41 3.62
CA PRO A 89 4.20 -20.16 2.95
C PRO A 89 5.13 -19.05 3.47
N PHE A 90 5.41 -18.05 2.64
CA PHE A 90 6.25 -16.92 3.03
C PHE A 90 5.65 -15.61 2.55
N LEU A 91 5.96 -14.52 3.25
CA LEU A 91 5.51 -13.18 2.91
C LEU A 91 6.63 -12.16 3.17
N ALA A 92 6.88 -11.28 2.19
CA ALA A 92 7.79 -10.16 2.37
C ALA A 92 7.18 -9.09 3.28
N ILE A 93 7.98 -8.53 4.17
CA ILE A 93 7.62 -7.45 5.09
C ILE A 93 8.55 -6.28 4.81
N SER A 94 8.02 -5.25 4.15
CA SER A 94 8.63 -3.92 4.06
C SER A 94 7.98 -3.02 5.12
N GLY A 95 7.24 -1.98 4.75
CA GLY A 95 6.52 -1.11 5.72
C GLY A 95 5.27 -1.71 6.39
N GLY A 96 4.87 -2.95 6.09
CA GLY A 96 3.76 -3.64 6.79
C GLY A 96 2.35 -3.06 6.57
N HIS A 97 2.12 -2.37 5.44
CA HIS A 97 0.89 -1.62 5.13
C HIS A 97 -0.18 -2.35 4.32
N GLY A 98 0.07 -3.58 3.82
CA GLY A 98 -0.94 -4.28 3.02
C GLY A 98 -2.24 -4.48 3.80
N THR A 99 -3.41 -4.12 3.27
CA THR A 99 -4.73 -4.17 3.96
C THR A 99 -5.69 -5.22 3.41
N THR A 100 -5.22 -6.05 2.47
CA THR A 100 -6.05 -7.11 1.88
C THR A 100 -6.22 -8.27 2.84
N SER A 101 -7.45 -8.79 2.89
CA SER A 101 -7.82 -9.92 3.75
C SER A 101 -7.09 -11.22 3.39
N LEU A 102 -6.55 -11.32 2.18
CA LEU A 102 -5.82 -12.48 1.68
C LEU A 102 -4.49 -12.72 2.42
N ILE A 103 -3.90 -11.69 3.04
CA ILE A 103 -2.70 -11.83 3.87
C ILE A 103 -2.95 -12.78 5.06
N ASN A 104 -4.19 -12.85 5.56
CA ASN A 104 -4.55 -13.76 6.65
C ASN A 104 -4.41 -15.25 6.25
N ASN A 105 -4.32 -15.57 4.96
CA ASN A 105 -4.13 -16.94 4.48
C ASN A 105 -2.69 -17.44 4.69
N VAL A 106 -1.75 -16.57 5.05
CA VAL A 106 -0.42 -17.00 5.51
C VAL A 106 -0.57 -17.64 6.88
N LYS A 107 -0.46 -18.98 6.94
CA LYS A 107 -0.55 -19.79 8.16
C LYS A 107 0.75 -20.54 8.40
N ASN A 108 1.27 -20.46 9.64
CA ASN A 108 2.50 -21.12 10.04
C ASN A 108 3.66 -20.83 9.07
N GLY A 109 3.74 -19.59 8.59
CA GLY A 109 4.61 -19.16 7.50
C GLY A 109 5.92 -18.53 7.98
N ILE A 110 6.68 -18.01 7.02
CA ILE A 110 7.94 -17.30 7.25
C ILE A 110 7.77 -15.85 6.81
N GLY A 111 7.98 -14.91 7.73
CA GLY A 111 8.09 -13.49 7.38
C GLY A 111 9.49 -13.20 6.87
N ILE A 112 9.62 -12.53 5.73
CA ILE A 112 10.91 -12.09 5.16
C ILE A 112 10.99 -10.58 5.34
N HIS A 113 11.64 -10.12 6.41
CA HIS A 113 11.65 -8.72 6.82
C HIS A 113 12.80 -7.95 6.17
N LEU A 114 12.47 -7.03 5.28
CA LEU A 114 13.41 -6.35 4.39
C LEU A 114 14.05 -5.10 5.01
N SER A 115 13.70 -4.72 6.24
CA SER A 115 14.11 -3.42 6.80
C SER A 115 15.61 -3.18 6.94
N ALA A 116 16.47 -4.20 6.84
CA ALA A 116 17.92 -4.01 6.80
C ALA A 116 18.48 -3.89 5.36
N LEU A 117 17.62 -4.00 4.35
CA LEU A 117 17.89 -3.59 2.97
C LEU A 117 17.43 -2.13 2.79
N ASP A 118 18.12 -1.19 3.43
CA ASP A 118 17.70 0.22 3.58
C ASP A 118 18.59 1.22 2.83
N LYS A 119 19.48 0.74 1.96
CA LYS A 119 20.41 1.63 1.24
C LYS A 119 19.72 2.40 0.11
N ILE A 120 20.12 3.67 -0.01
CA ILE A 120 19.79 4.54 -1.14
C ILE A 120 21.10 5.07 -1.73
N THR A 121 21.30 4.91 -3.03
CA THR A 121 22.51 5.38 -3.74
C THR A 121 22.13 6.11 -5.02
N ILE A 122 22.52 7.37 -5.16
CA ILE A 122 22.39 8.11 -6.42
C ILE A 122 23.43 7.61 -7.42
N VAL A 123 22.99 7.29 -8.63
CA VAL A 123 23.81 6.73 -9.72
C VAL A 123 23.57 7.50 -11.03
N ASP A 124 24.24 7.07 -12.10
CA ASP A 124 24.11 7.65 -13.45
C ASP A 124 24.27 9.19 -13.48
N ASN A 125 25.30 9.69 -12.78
CA ASN A 125 25.57 11.13 -12.66
C ASN A 125 24.37 11.95 -12.11
N GLY A 126 23.49 11.32 -11.33
CA GLY A 126 22.38 12.00 -10.67
C GLY A 126 21.04 11.91 -11.39
N SER A 127 20.91 11.11 -12.46
CA SER A 127 19.61 10.88 -13.13
C SER A 127 18.85 9.67 -12.61
N ALA A 128 19.48 8.83 -11.77
CA ALA A 128 18.84 7.68 -11.17
C ALA A 128 19.27 7.44 -9.72
N ALA A 129 18.49 6.65 -8.98
CA ALA A 129 18.85 6.14 -7.67
C ALA A 129 18.59 4.62 -7.59
N LEU A 130 19.50 3.90 -6.92
CA LEU A 130 19.30 2.54 -6.45
C LEU A 130 18.66 2.60 -5.06
N ILE A 131 17.55 1.90 -4.86
CA ILE A 131 16.73 1.94 -3.66
C ILE A 131 16.44 0.50 -3.23
N GLN A 132 16.89 0.13 -2.03
CA GLN A 132 16.67 -1.20 -1.49
C GLN A 132 15.25 -1.41 -0.92
N GLY A 133 14.80 -2.66 -0.84
CA GLY A 133 13.39 -3.02 -0.55
C GLY A 133 12.86 -2.70 0.86
N GLY A 134 13.74 -2.37 1.79
CA GLY A 134 13.41 -1.93 3.14
C GLY A 134 13.19 -0.41 3.28
N VAL A 135 13.57 0.39 2.27
CA VAL A 135 13.46 1.85 2.30
C VAL A 135 12.00 2.30 2.37
N SER A 136 11.68 3.22 3.29
CA SER A 136 10.38 3.87 3.39
C SER A 136 10.32 5.19 2.61
N ASN A 137 9.12 5.73 2.40
CA ASN A 137 8.98 7.09 1.87
C ASN A 137 9.67 8.13 2.79
N GLY A 138 9.56 7.95 4.11
CA GLY A 138 10.17 8.82 5.12
C GLY A 138 11.69 8.80 5.12
N ASP A 139 12.31 7.74 4.58
CA ASP A 139 13.75 7.69 4.34
C ASP A 139 14.11 8.34 3.00
N LEU A 140 13.35 8.00 1.95
CA LEU A 140 13.67 8.36 0.57
C LEU A 140 13.52 9.86 0.30
N ILE A 141 12.40 10.45 0.71
CA ILE A 141 12.08 11.85 0.40
C ILE A 141 13.16 12.78 0.96
N PRO A 142 13.48 12.78 2.28
CA PRO A 142 14.53 13.66 2.81
C PRO A 142 15.93 13.30 2.28
N TYR A 143 16.22 12.02 2.00
CA TYR A 143 17.51 11.62 1.41
C TYR A 143 17.74 12.29 0.05
N LEU A 144 16.76 12.22 -0.86
CA LEU A 144 16.87 12.84 -2.19
C LEU A 144 16.81 14.36 -2.07
N TRP A 145 15.89 14.88 -1.26
CA TRP A 145 15.65 16.31 -1.13
C TRP A 145 16.90 17.07 -0.66
N SER A 146 17.59 16.54 0.35
CA SER A 146 18.86 17.10 0.86
C SER A 146 20.01 17.09 -0.15
N ARG A 147 19.88 16.31 -1.24
CA ARG A 147 20.85 16.20 -2.33
C ARG A 147 20.39 16.93 -3.59
N GLY A 148 19.38 17.79 -3.48
CA GLY A 148 18.82 18.54 -4.61
C GLY A 148 18.12 17.66 -5.63
N LYS A 149 17.59 16.50 -5.20
CA LYS A 149 16.89 15.53 -6.05
C LYS A 149 15.47 15.27 -5.54
N GLN A 150 14.64 14.72 -6.42
CA GLN A 150 13.29 14.25 -6.10
C GLN A 150 12.89 13.09 -7.03
N THR A 151 11.87 12.34 -6.65
CA THR A 151 11.19 11.37 -7.53
C THR A 151 9.74 11.24 -7.09
N VAL A 152 8.92 10.53 -7.87
CA VAL A 152 7.54 10.25 -7.50
C VAL A 152 7.52 9.26 -6.34
N THR A 153 6.96 9.69 -5.21
CA THR A 153 6.73 8.90 -4.00
C THR A 153 5.23 8.81 -3.71
N THR A 154 4.83 8.05 -2.69
CA THR A 154 3.44 8.01 -2.23
C THR A 154 3.21 8.86 -0.98
N GLY A 155 1.95 9.12 -0.63
CA GLY A 155 1.56 10.12 0.38
C GLY A 155 1.70 9.72 1.85
N CYS A 156 2.55 8.76 2.22
CA CYS A 156 2.68 8.34 3.63
C CYS A 156 4.09 7.84 3.96
N ASP A 157 4.75 8.48 4.93
CA ASP A 157 6.18 8.30 5.22
C ASP A 157 6.51 6.89 5.72
N CYS A 158 5.64 6.29 6.55
CA CYS A 158 5.87 4.96 7.11
C CYS A 158 5.59 3.80 6.11
N VAL A 159 5.13 4.10 4.90
CA VAL A 159 4.95 3.10 3.84
C VAL A 159 6.32 2.73 3.26
N GLY A 160 6.57 1.42 3.13
CA GLY A 160 7.75 0.90 2.44
C GLY A 160 7.67 1.22 0.95
N TYR A 161 8.60 1.99 0.42
CA TYR A 161 8.48 2.71 -0.85
C TYR A 161 8.27 1.78 -2.06
N LEU A 162 8.97 0.66 -2.14
CA LEU A 162 8.85 -0.24 -3.31
C LEU A 162 7.49 -0.96 -3.37
N ALA A 163 6.84 -1.23 -2.25
CA ALA A 163 5.58 -1.97 -2.23
C ALA A 163 4.48 -1.30 -3.07
N PRO A 164 4.09 -0.02 -2.82
CA PRO A 164 3.05 0.61 -3.62
C PRO A 164 3.46 0.83 -5.08
N ILE A 165 4.75 1.00 -5.39
CA ILE A 165 5.25 1.12 -6.77
C ILE A 165 4.93 -0.14 -7.58
N LEU A 166 5.02 -1.32 -6.96
CA LEU A 166 4.67 -2.58 -7.63
C LEU A 166 3.19 -2.65 -8.05
N GLY A 167 2.33 -1.85 -7.42
CA GLY A 167 0.92 -1.70 -7.75
C GLY A 167 0.59 -0.46 -8.59
N GLY A 168 1.56 0.39 -8.94
CA GLY A 168 1.36 1.67 -9.60
C GLY A 168 2.01 2.81 -8.81
N GLY A 169 1.44 3.15 -7.65
CA GLY A 169 1.98 4.18 -6.76
C GLY A 169 1.50 5.58 -7.12
N HIS A 170 0.34 5.97 -6.59
CA HIS A 170 -0.16 7.35 -6.65
C HIS A 170 0.58 8.26 -5.67
N GLY A 171 0.78 9.52 -6.06
CA GLY A 171 1.35 10.52 -5.17
C GLY A 171 1.54 11.90 -5.79
N TRP A 172 2.15 12.80 -5.02
CA TRP A 172 2.14 14.24 -5.24
C TRP A 172 2.69 14.70 -6.59
N LEU A 173 3.76 14.06 -7.06
CA LEU A 173 4.48 14.43 -8.27
C LEU A 173 3.97 13.75 -9.55
N GLN A 174 2.93 12.91 -9.45
CA GLN A 174 2.54 12.06 -10.59
C GLN A 174 2.05 12.86 -11.80
N GLY A 175 1.50 14.06 -11.59
CA GLY A 175 1.05 14.94 -12.67
C GLY A 175 2.18 15.34 -13.61
N ARG A 176 3.42 15.43 -13.10
CA ARG A 176 4.60 15.82 -13.89
C ARG A 176 5.34 14.64 -14.49
N TYR A 177 5.45 13.54 -13.74
CA TYR A 177 6.38 12.46 -14.09
C TYR A 177 5.69 11.11 -14.35
N GLY A 178 4.38 11.00 -14.16
CA GLY A 178 3.64 9.73 -14.22
C GLY A 178 3.59 9.04 -12.85
N LEU A 179 3.07 7.82 -12.80
CA LEU A 179 3.01 7.06 -11.54
C LEU A 179 4.41 6.75 -11.00
N ALA A 180 4.50 6.36 -9.73
CA ALA A 180 5.77 5.93 -9.15
C ALA A 180 6.36 4.72 -9.90
N SER A 181 5.53 3.82 -10.42
CA SER A 181 5.92 2.70 -11.29
C SER A 181 6.49 3.12 -12.63
N ASP A 182 6.13 4.30 -13.15
CA ASP A 182 6.67 4.85 -14.41
C ASP A 182 8.11 5.36 -14.24
N GLN A 183 8.56 5.52 -12.99
CA GLN A 183 9.93 5.90 -12.67
C GLN A 183 10.88 4.70 -12.71
N LEU A 184 10.37 3.46 -12.71
CA LEU A 184 11.19 2.26 -12.63
C LEU A 184 12.03 2.11 -13.91
N ILE A 185 13.33 1.87 -13.75
CA ILE A 185 14.28 1.58 -14.83
C ILE A 185 14.60 0.09 -14.83
N SER A 186 14.90 -0.46 -13.66
CA SER A 186 15.15 -1.89 -13.47
C SER A 186 14.91 -2.30 -12.02
N ALA A 187 14.76 -3.60 -11.77
CA ALA A 187 14.73 -4.13 -10.40
C ALA A 187 15.53 -5.43 -10.29
N ARG A 188 16.16 -5.62 -9.14
CA ARG A 188 16.64 -6.90 -8.62
C ARG A 188 15.50 -7.58 -7.88
N MET A 189 15.17 -8.81 -8.29
CA MET A 189 14.03 -9.54 -7.76
C MET A 189 14.38 -11.00 -7.51
N VAL A 190 13.94 -11.54 -6.38
CA VAL A 190 14.00 -12.97 -6.08
C VAL A 190 12.65 -13.64 -6.36
N LEU A 191 12.68 -14.61 -7.26
CA LEU A 191 11.50 -15.37 -7.71
C LEU A 191 11.05 -16.44 -6.71
N ALA A 192 9.91 -17.06 -7.00
CA ALA A 192 9.27 -18.06 -6.14
C ALA A 192 10.15 -19.29 -5.88
N ASN A 193 11.08 -19.59 -6.78
CA ASN A 193 12.03 -20.70 -6.65
C ASN A 193 13.35 -20.31 -5.95
N GLY A 194 13.50 -19.06 -5.51
CA GLY A 194 14.72 -18.53 -4.88
C GLY A 194 15.77 -18.00 -5.87
N THR A 195 15.51 -18.01 -7.18
CA THR A 195 16.41 -17.44 -8.19
C THR A 195 16.34 -15.91 -8.16
N ALA A 196 17.50 -15.25 -8.08
CA ALA A 196 17.59 -13.80 -8.19
C ALA A 196 17.86 -13.37 -9.65
N ILE A 197 17.04 -12.45 -10.16
CA ILE A 197 17.10 -11.97 -11.54
C ILE A 197 17.09 -10.45 -11.59
N THR A 198 17.49 -9.91 -12.75
CA THR A 198 17.26 -8.50 -13.10
C THR A 198 16.05 -8.42 -14.02
N VAL A 199 15.14 -7.49 -13.76
CA VAL A 199 14.01 -7.16 -14.64
C VAL A 199 14.13 -5.72 -15.11
N SER A 200 14.06 -5.49 -16.42
CA SER A 200 14.20 -4.19 -17.10
C SER A 200 13.65 -4.31 -18.52
N GLU A 201 13.66 -3.21 -19.30
CA GLU A 201 13.31 -3.27 -20.72
C GLU A 201 14.25 -4.18 -21.54
N GLU A 202 15.50 -4.37 -21.10
CA GLU A 202 16.51 -5.16 -21.81
C GLU A 202 16.68 -6.58 -21.25
N SER A 203 16.10 -6.87 -20.08
CA SER A 203 16.25 -8.15 -19.39
C SER A 203 14.93 -8.55 -18.72
N ASN A 204 14.32 -9.66 -19.15
CA ASN A 204 12.99 -10.10 -18.71
C ASN A 204 11.91 -9.00 -18.90
N PRO A 205 11.75 -8.41 -20.11
CA PRO A 205 10.90 -7.25 -20.36
C PRO A 205 9.42 -7.49 -20.06
N ASP A 206 8.94 -8.72 -20.28
CA ASP A 206 7.56 -9.08 -19.96
C ASP A 206 7.28 -9.06 -18.46
N LEU A 207 8.24 -9.50 -17.65
CA LEU A 207 8.13 -9.41 -16.20
C LEU A 207 8.33 -7.96 -15.72
N PHE A 208 9.21 -7.20 -16.36
CA PHE A 208 9.35 -5.77 -16.10
C PHE A 208 8.05 -4.98 -16.36
N TRP A 209 7.32 -5.35 -17.41
CA TRP A 209 5.96 -4.85 -17.65
C TRP A 209 5.00 -5.24 -16.51
N ALA A 210 5.04 -6.50 -16.07
CA ALA A 210 4.12 -7.01 -15.05
C ALA A 210 4.34 -6.38 -13.67
N ILE A 211 5.59 -6.13 -13.29
CA ILE A 211 5.88 -5.57 -11.96
C ILE A 211 5.50 -4.10 -11.81
N ARG A 212 5.20 -3.41 -12.92
CA ARG A 212 4.64 -2.04 -12.92
C ARG A 212 3.11 -2.10 -12.90
N GLY A 213 2.54 -2.61 -11.82
CA GLY A 213 1.08 -2.69 -11.61
C GLY A 213 0.60 -3.98 -10.93
N ALA A 214 1.32 -5.09 -11.10
CA ALA A 214 0.96 -6.38 -10.50
C ALA A 214 2.15 -7.06 -9.79
N GLY A 215 3.17 -6.31 -9.40
CA GLY A 215 4.48 -6.86 -8.98
C GLY A 215 4.47 -7.75 -7.74
N HIS A 216 3.49 -7.56 -6.84
CA HIS A 216 3.28 -8.39 -5.65
C HIS A 216 3.14 -9.90 -5.95
N ASN A 217 2.83 -10.26 -7.20
CA ASN A 217 2.55 -11.63 -7.62
C ASN A 217 3.77 -12.42 -8.12
N PHE A 218 4.93 -11.81 -8.31
CA PHE A 218 6.01 -12.41 -9.10
C PHE A 218 7.35 -12.58 -8.38
N GLY A 219 7.56 -11.88 -7.27
CA GLY A 219 8.83 -11.95 -6.56
C GLY A 219 8.98 -10.92 -5.45
N ILE A 220 10.09 -11.02 -4.73
CA ILE A 220 10.51 -10.03 -3.74
C ILE A 220 11.53 -9.11 -4.41
N VAL A 221 11.19 -7.83 -4.58
CA VAL A 221 12.16 -6.82 -5.04
C VAL A 221 13.09 -6.46 -3.91
N THR A 222 14.38 -6.72 -4.10
CA THR A 222 15.46 -6.44 -3.14
C THR A 222 16.09 -5.07 -3.36
N GLU A 223 16.13 -4.60 -4.61
CA GLU A 223 16.61 -3.28 -5.01
C GLU A 223 15.95 -2.83 -6.33
N ALA A 224 15.63 -1.56 -6.45
CA ALA A 224 15.11 -0.95 -7.67
C ALA A 224 15.98 0.22 -8.10
N LYS A 225 16.23 0.33 -9.41
CA LYS A 225 16.81 1.52 -10.04
C LYS A 225 15.67 2.38 -10.57
N LEU A 226 15.58 3.62 -10.12
CA LEU A 226 14.50 4.55 -10.46
C LEU A 226 15.05 5.86 -11.01
N LYS A 227 14.28 6.48 -11.90
CA LYS A 227 14.50 7.85 -12.37
C LYS A 227 14.38 8.80 -11.16
N ILE A 228 15.31 9.75 -11.08
CA ILE A 228 15.23 10.88 -10.16
C ILE A 228 15.45 12.16 -10.96
N TYR A 229 14.93 13.26 -10.45
CA TYR A 229 14.90 14.55 -11.12
C TYR A 229 15.60 15.60 -10.26
N ASP A 230 16.20 16.57 -10.92
CA ASP A 230 16.70 17.76 -10.23
C ASP A 230 15.57 18.51 -9.56
N ARG A 231 15.88 19.07 -8.40
CA ARG A 231 15.00 19.98 -7.69
C ARG A 231 15.07 21.35 -8.37
N GLU A 232 13.92 21.88 -8.77
CA GLU A 232 13.83 23.22 -9.34
C GLU A 232 13.44 24.20 -8.23
N SER A 233 14.30 25.19 -7.93
CA SER A 233 14.05 26.16 -6.84
C SER A 233 12.66 26.82 -6.85
N ALA A 234 12.08 27.06 -8.03
CA ALA A 234 10.73 27.61 -8.18
C ALA A 234 9.59 26.64 -7.76
N GLN A 235 9.92 25.37 -7.52
CA GLN A 235 9.04 24.26 -7.18
C GLN A 235 9.45 23.57 -5.87
N ASP A 236 10.38 24.19 -5.10
CA ASP A 236 10.85 23.67 -3.81
C ASP A 236 9.72 23.72 -2.76
N GLU A 237 8.83 24.70 -2.90
CA GLU A 237 7.75 24.95 -1.95
C GLU A 237 6.46 24.24 -2.37
N TRP A 238 5.69 23.85 -1.38
CA TRP A 238 4.39 23.19 -1.48
C TRP A 238 3.41 23.93 -0.58
N ALA A 239 2.59 24.79 -1.17
CA ALA A 239 1.50 25.43 -0.48
C ALA A 239 0.31 24.47 -0.34
N ALA A 240 -0.34 24.49 0.82
CA ALA A 240 -1.55 23.75 1.11
C ALA A 240 -2.59 24.68 1.73
N SER A 241 -3.86 24.49 1.38
CA SER A 241 -4.97 25.12 2.07
C SER A 241 -6.13 24.16 2.20
N GLY A 242 -6.54 23.90 3.44
CA GLY A 242 -7.64 23.02 3.83
C GLY A 242 -8.84 23.84 4.25
N PHE A 243 -9.95 23.64 3.57
CA PHE A 243 -11.20 24.37 3.81
C PHE A 243 -12.20 23.42 4.47
N VAL A 244 -12.58 23.72 5.72
CA VAL A 244 -13.51 22.90 6.50
C VAL A 244 -14.91 23.49 6.39
N PHE A 245 -15.88 22.66 6.01
CA PHE A 245 -17.28 23.02 5.87
C PHE A 245 -18.19 22.06 6.65
N THR A 246 -19.38 22.55 6.99
CA THR A 246 -20.51 21.71 7.40
C THR A 246 -21.06 20.91 6.22
N HIS A 247 -21.73 19.80 6.52
CA HIS A 247 -22.21 18.83 5.53
C HIS A 247 -23.11 19.44 4.42
N ASP A 248 -23.85 20.52 4.72
CA ASP A 248 -24.75 21.21 3.77
C ASP A 248 -24.01 21.86 2.59
N LYS A 249 -22.69 22.05 2.69
CA LYS A 249 -21.86 22.59 1.60
C LYS A 249 -21.29 21.54 0.66
N MET A 250 -21.50 20.24 0.95
CA MET A 250 -20.91 19.14 0.18
C MET A 250 -21.14 19.30 -1.32
N GLU A 251 -22.40 19.48 -1.76
CA GLU A 251 -22.71 19.55 -3.19
C GLU A 251 -22.00 20.72 -3.87
N ALA A 252 -21.93 21.89 -3.23
CA ALA A 252 -21.26 23.07 -3.78
C ALA A 252 -19.74 22.86 -3.88
N VAL A 253 -19.12 22.29 -2.84
CA VAL A 253 -17.68 22.00 -2.80
C VAL A 253 -17.27 21.01 -3.90
N PHE A 254 -17.97 19.89 -4.03
CA PHE A 254 -17.61 18.87 -5.02
C PHE A 254 -18.10 19.19 -6.44
N SER A 255 -19.09 20.07 -6.59
CA SER A 255 -19.41 20.66 -7.90
C SER A 255 -18.24 21.51 -8.40
N LEU A 256 -17.67 22.36 -7.54
CA LEU A 256 -16.47 23.13 -7.88
C LEU A 256 -15.28 22.20 -8.19
N ALA A 257 -15.04 21.20 -7.36
CA ALA A 257 -13.99 20.20 -7.55
C ALA A 257 -14.08 19.49 -8.92
N ASN A 258 -15.30 19.15 -9.36
CA ASN A 258 -15.54 18.58 -10.68
C ASN A 258 -15.15 19.53 -11.81
N THR A 259 -15.33 20.85 -11.67
CA THR A 259 -14.88 21.81 -12.70
C THR A 259 -13.36 21.78 -12.90
N TRP A 260 -12.59 21.49 -11.84
CA TRP A 260 -11.14 21.35 -11.92
C TRP A 260 -10.73 20.04 -12.61
N LEU A 261 -11.45 18.95 -12.36
CA LEU A 261 -11.24 17.66 -13.04
C LEU A 261 -11.52 17.74 -14.54
N GLU A 262 -12.60 18.43 -14.91
CA GLU A 262 -13.05 18.56 -16.30
C GLU A 262 -12.22 19.60 -17.09
N SER A 263 -11.39 20.39 -16.42
CA SER A 263 -10.57 21.41 -17.07
C SER A 263 -9.48 20.80 -17.94
N PRO A 264 -9.43 21.09 -19.25
CA PRO A 264 -8.34 20.64 -20.12
C PRO A 264 -7.01 21.32 -19.80
N LYS A 265 -7.03 22.37 -18.95
CA LYS A 265 -5.85 23.12 -18.49
C LYS A 265 -5.52 22.85 -17.03
N ARG A 266 -5.97 21.72 -16.47
CA ARG A 266 -5.67 21.31 -15.09
C ARG A 266 -4.14 21.33 -14.86
N PRO A 267 -3.63 22.09 -13.87
CA PRO A 267 -2.19 22.18 -13.62
C PRO A 267 -1.61 20.87 -13.08
N ALA A 268 -0.45 20.47 -13.60
CA ALA A 268 0.24 19.25 -13.18
C ALA A 268 0.74 19.28 -11.72
N GLY A 269 0.87 20.48 -11.12
CA GLY A 269 1.28 20.68 -9.74
C GLY A 269 0.12 20.92 -8.77
N MET A 270 -1.13 20.72 -9.19
CA MET A 270 -2.32 20.91 -8.36
C MET A 270 -2.95 19.57 -7.98
N VAL A 271 -3.03 19.29 -6.67
CA VAL A 271 -3.72 18.12 -6.12
C VAL A 271 -4.94 18.63 -5.36
N GLN A 272 -6.09 18.00 -5.60
CA GLN A 272 -7.27 18.17 -4.76
C GLN A 272 -7.43 16.94 -3.87
N TYR A 273 -7.82 17.15 -2.63
CA TYR A 273 -7.99 16.06 -1.69
C TYR A 273 -9.18 16.36 -0.79
N GLY A 274 -10.29 15.68 -1.06
CA GLY A 274 -11.47 15.77 -0.21
C GLY A 274 -11.34 14.81 0.97
N LEU A 275 -11.95 15.16 2.10
CA LEU A 275 -12.04 14.30 3.26
C LEU A 275 -13.37 14.47 3.97
N PHE A 276 -14.05 13.37 4.28
CA PHE A 276 -15.16 13.37 5.26
C PHE A 276 -14.68 12.74 6.55
N ALA A 277 -15.01 13.38 7.67
CA ALA A 277 -14.70 12.90 9.00
C ALA A 277 -15.74 13.40 10.00
N LEU A 278 -15.95 12.68 11.09
CA LEU A 278 -16.75 13.19 12.20
C LEU A 278 -15.88 14.15 13.02
N ASN A 279 -16.37 15.37 13.24
CA ASN A 279 -15.73 16.34 14.12
C ASN A 279 -16.81 16.99 15.02
N PRO A 280 -17.01 16.49 16.24
CA PRO A 280 -18.08 16.96 17.11
C PRO A 280 -17.89 18.40 17.62
N GLU A 281 -16.69 18.99 17.47
CA GLU A 281 -16.44 20.39 17.79
C GLU A 281 -17.03 21.34 16.74
N VAL A 282 -17.23 20.86 15.51
CA VAL A 282 -17.81 21.63 14.39
C VAL A 282 -19.29 21.26 14.18
N ASP A 283 -19.60 19.97 14.09
CA ASP A 283 -20.96 19.45 13.97
C ASP A 283 -21.07 18.17 14.81
N PRO A 284 -21.89 18.14 15.89
CA PRO A 284 -21.98 17.00 16.80
C PRO A 284 -22.70 15.78 16.22
N VAL A 285 -23.37 15.94 15.06
CA VAL A 285 -24.20 14.90 14.45
C VAL A 285 -23.63 14.46 13.12
N ASN A 286 -23.33 15.41 12.22
CA ASN A 286 -22.97 15.10 10.84
C ASN A 286 -21.45 15.17 10.61
N PRO A 287 -20.91 14.43 9.64
CA PRO A 287 -19.52 14.59 9.23
C PRO A 287 -19.27 15.97 8.65
N ILE A 288 -18.06 16.50 8.92
CA ILE A 288 -17.54 17.66 8.24
C ILE A 288 -17.06 17.28 6.84
N VAL A 289 -17.07 18.27 5.95
CA VAL A 289 -16.51 18.18 4.61
C VAL A 289 -15.25 19.02 4.56
N VAL A 290 -14.13 18.41 4.22
CA VAL A 290 -12.86 19.12 4.04
C VAL A 290 -12.45 19.03 2.58
N MET A 291 -12.06 20.16 1.98
CA MET A 291 -11.40 20.19 0.68
C MET A 291 -10.01 20.79 0.85
N TRP A 292 -8.98 20.00 0.59
CA TRP A 292 -7.61 20.48 0.49
C TRP A 292 -7.26 20.78 -0.96
N VAL A 293 -6.61 21.92 -1.16
CA VAL A 293 -5.90 22.25 -2.40
C VAL A 293 -4.42 22.28 -2.07
N TYR A 294 -3.64 21.43 -2.73
CA TYR A 294 -2.18 21.46 -2.69
C TYR A 294 -1.65 22.02 -3.99
N TRP A 295 -0.58 22.78 -3.89
CA TRP A 295 0.07 23.43 -5.01
C TRP A 295 1.59 23.31 -4.89
N GLN A 296 2.24 22.79 -5.92
CA GLN A 296 3.69 22.84 -6.03
C GLN A 296 4.13 24.26 -6.42
N GLY A 297 4.37 25.07 -5.41
CA GLY A 297 4.83 26.44 -5.43
C GLY A 297 4.46 27.14 -4.11
N PRO A 298 4.96 28.37 -3.89
CA PRO A 298 4.77 29.08 -2.62
C PRO A 298 3.34 29.55 -2.36
N VAL A 299 2.52 29.71 -3.41
CA VAL A 299 1.20 30.33 -3.29
C VAL A 299 0.22 29.62 -4.22
N ILE A 300 -0.92 29.21 -3.65
CA ILE A 300 -2.03 28.65 -4.42
C ILE A 300 -2.71 29.79 -5.22
N PRO A 301 -2.89 29.63 -6.54
CA PRO A 301 -3.61 30.62 -7.34
C PRO A 301 -5.03 30.85 -6.80
N ARG A 302 -5.43 32.12 -6.74
CA ARG A 302 -6.73 32.56 -6.19
C ARG A 302 -7.94 31.92 -6.88
N GLU A 303 -7.81 31.54 -8.15
CA GLU A 303 -8.88 30.83 -8.87
C GLU A 303 -9.28 29.48 -8.24
N TYR A 304 -8.40 28.87 -7.43
CA TYR A 304 -8.68 27.64 -6.70
C TYR A 304 -9.12 27.86 -5.25
N THR A 305 -8.85 29.03 -4.67
CA THR A 305 -9.15 29.33 -3.26
C THR A 305 -10.33 30.29 -3.08
N ASP A 306 -10.46 31.32 -3.91
CA ASP A 306 -11.55 32.31 -3.83
C ASP A 306 -12.95 31.65 -3.94
N PRO A 307 -13.20 30.68 -4.84
CA PRO A 307 -14.50 30.01 -4.90
C PRO A 307 -14.82 29.19 -3.64
N LEU A 308 -13.82 28.56 -3.00
CA LEU A 308 -14.01 27.85 -1.73
C LEU A 308 -14.26 28.83 -0.57
N ASN A 309 -13.53 29.94 -0.53
CA ASN A 309 -13.77 31.03 0.44
C ASN A 309 -15.20 31.59 0.33
N ALA A 310 -15.71 31.75 -0.89
CA ALA A 310 -17.07 32.24 -1.13
C ALA A 310 -18.18 31.31 -0.60
N LEU A 311 -17.87 30.04 -0.32
CA LEU A 311 -18.77 29.09 0.33
C LEU A 311 -18.80 29.23 1.86
N SER A 312 -18.04 30.17 2.43
CA SER A 312 -17.95 30.47 3.86
C SER A 312 -17.54 29.26 4.71
N PRO A 313 -16.28 28.77 4.57
CA PRO A 313 -15.78 27.67 5.40
C PRO A 313 -15.80 28.04 6.88
N VAL A 314 -16.02 27.04 7.72
CA VAL A 314 -15.99 27.15 9.19
C VAL A 314 -14.56 27.40 9.68
N ALA A 315 -13.59 26.78 9.02
CA ALA A 315 -12.18 26.96 9.30
C ALA A 315 -11.36 26.84 8.01
N ILE A 316 -10.24 27.55 7.97
CA ILE A 316 -9.24 27.44 6.92
C ILE A 316 -7.90 27.20 7.61
N ASP A 317 -7.25 26.12 7.25
CA ASP A 317 -5.84 25.87 7.58
C ASP A 317 -4.99 26.10 6.34
N ALA A 318 -3.87 26.77 6.48
CA ALA A 318 -2.98 27.07 5.37
C ALA A 318 -1.52 27.07 5.80
N SER A 319 -0.69 26.44 4.99
CA SER A 319 0.73 26.26 5.27
C SER A 319 1.52 26.21 3.97
N VAL A 320 2.82 26.47 4.10
CA VAL A 320 3.79 26.23 3.02
C VAL A 320 4.90 25.38 3.62
N THR A 321 5.28 24.34 2.91
CA THR A 321 6.34 23.42 3.30
C THR A 321 7.15 23.03 2.06
N ASP A 322 8.02 22.05 2.17
CA ASP A 322 8.69 21.44 1.03
C ASP A 322 8.14 20.04 0.74
N LEU A 323 8.66 19.35 -0.29
CA LEU A 323 8.18 17.99 -0.59
C LEU A 323 8.39 17.02 0.58
N ALA A 324 9.42 17.22 1.42
CA ALA A 324 9.66 16.38 2.59
C ALA A 324 8.64 16.63 3.71
N GLY A 325 8.10 17.84 3.80
CA GLY A 325 7.06 18.17 4.77
C GLY A 325 5.62 17.99 4.27
N VAL A 326 5.36 17.75 2.98
CA VAL A 326 3.99 17.73 2.44
C VAL A 326 3.08 16.67 3.09
N ASN A 327 3.64 15.53 3.50
CA ASN A 327 2.89 14.45 4.15
C ASN A 327 2.41 14.82 5.56
N THR A 328 2.97 15.86 6.18
CA THR A 328 2.53 16.34 7.51
C THR A 328 1.11 16.93 7.48
N HIS A 329 0.67 17.48 6.34
CA HIS A 329 -0.67 18.09 6.21
C HIS A 329 -1.82 17.08 6.37
N ILE A 330 -1.57 15.83 6.00
CA ILE A 330 -2.51 14.70 6.20
C ILE A 330 -2.08 13.80 7.38
N GLN A 331 -1.23 14.32 8.26
CA GLN A 331 -0.67 13.61 9.42
C GLN A 331 -0.06 12.25 9.05
N ALA A 332 0.52 12.15 7.86
CA ALA A 332 1.13 10.94 7.30
C ALA A 332 2.66 10.99 7.32
N ASN A 333 3.23 11.84 8.18
CA ASN A 333 4.62 11.75 8.59
C ASN A 333 4.82 10.61 9.61
N LEU A 334 6.08 10.20 9.85
CA LEU A 334 6.41 9.03 10.69
C LEU A 334 5.74 9.04 12.08
N ASP A 335 5.68 10.22 12.72
CA ASP A 335 5.07 10.40 14.05
C ASP A 335 3.59 10.81 14.00
N GLY A 336 3.02 10.91 12.80
CA GLY A 336 1.64 11.35 12.57
C GLY A 336 0.60 10.27 12.82
N ALA A 337 -0.66 10.69 13.02
CA ALA A 337 -1.77 9.79 13.33
C ALA A 337 -2.04 8.75 12.22
N SER A 338 -1.78 9.10 10.95
CA SER A 338 -1.93 8.16 9.83
C SER A 338 -0.87 7.05 9.87
N CYS A 339 0.28 7.27 10.50
CA CYS A 339 1.32 6.26 10.71
C CYS A 339 1.22 5.50 12.04
N ALA A 340 0.36 5.94 12.97
CA ALA A 340 0.14 5.26 14.23
C ALA A 340 -0.26 3.79 14.04
N LYS A 341 0.20 2.88 14.90
CA LYS A 341 -0.15 1.45 14.85
C LYS A 341 -1.11 1.09 15.99
N GLY A 342 -1.66 -0.13 15.95
CA GLY A 342 -2.50 -0.68 17.03
C GLY A 342 -4.01 -0.57 16.82
N PHE A 343 -4.44 -0.08 15.66
CA PHE A 343 -5.85 0.01 15.28
C PHE A 343 -6.19 -0.96 14.15
N GLY A 344 -7.42 -1.47 14.14
CA GLY A 344 -7.97 -2.11 12.96
C GLY A 344 -8.14 -1.08 11.85
N ARG A 345 -7.63 -1.40 10.66
CA ARG A 345 -7.78 -0.56 9.47
C ARG A 345 -8.23 -1.38 8.27
N LEU A 346 -9.22 -0.85 7.56
CA LEU A 346 -9.74 -1.44 6.32
C LEU A 346 -9.95 -0.36 5.26
N LEU A 347 -9.49 -0.67 4.04
CA LEU A 347 -9.65 0.15 2.83
C LEU A 347 -10.55 -0.61 1.86
N LEU A 348 -11.40 0.11 1.12
CA LEU A 348 -12.22 -0.43 0.04
C LEU A 348 -12.28 0.60 -1.11
N PRO A 349 -11.36 0.52 -2.07
CA PRO A 349 -11.18 1.58 -3.06
C PRO A 349 -12.27 1.53 -4.14
N VAL A 350 -12.54 2.70 -4.71
CA VAL A 350 -13.29 2.91 -5.95
C VAL A 350 -12.57 4.00 -6.74
N SER A 351 -12.20 3.69 -7.98
CA SER A 351 -11.76 4.70 -8.93
C SER A 351 -12.94 5.32 -9.67
N LEU A 352 -12.93 6.65 -9.85
CA LEU A 352 -13.95 7.38 -10.60
C LEU A 352 -13.31 8.44 -11.51
N LYS A 353 -14.05 8.86 -12.54
CA LYS A 353 -13.66 9.98 -13.41
C LYS A 353 -14.07 11.35 -12.87
N LYS A 354 -15.10 11.40 -12.01
CA LYS A 354 -15.61 12.61 -11.37
C LYS A 354 -16.38 12.27 -10.10
N TYR A 355 -16.58 13.25 -9.23
CA TYR A 355 -17.40 13.09 -8.03
C TYR A 355 -18.87 12.97 -8.42
N SER A 356 -19.53 11.91 -7.93
CA SER A 356 -20.99 11.79 -7.99
C SER A 356 -21.60 12.46 -6.76
N LEU A 357 -22.26 13.60 -6.94
CA LEU A 357 -22.90 14.32 -5.82
C LEU A 357 -23.96 13.46 -5.12
N PRO A 358 -24.86 12.74 -5.83
CA PRO A 358 -25.80 11.84 -5.18
C PRO A 358 -25.12 10.72 -4.38
N ALA A 359 -23.99 10.19 -4.85
CA ALA A 359 -23.23 9.19 -4.11
C ALA A 359 -22.61 9.78 -2.84
N LEU A 360 -22.00 10.96 -2.94
CA LEU A 360 -21.40 11.65 -1.79
C LEU A 360 -22.44 12.02 -0.74
N SER A 361 -23.67 12.41 -1.13
CA SER A 361 -24.78 12.64 -0.19
C SER A 361 -25.15 11.38 0.58
N ARG A 362 -25.19 10.22 -0.08
CA ARG A 362 -25.41 8.94 0.60
C ARG A 362 -24.25 8.59 1.54
N LEU A 363 -23.03 8.90 1.13
CA LEU A 363 -21.83 8.64 1.93
C LEU A 363 -21.81 9.47 3.21
N LEU A 364 -22.23 10.74 3.17
CA LEU A 364 -22.43 11.54 4.38
C LEU A 364 -23.39 10.87 5.36
N GLN A 365 -24.51 10.32 4.86
CA GLN A 365 -25.46 9.60 5.71
C GLN A 365 -24.83 8.37 6.38
N VAL A 366 -24.06 7.57 5.63
CA VAL A 366 -23.33 6.43 6.21
C VAL A 366 -22.37 6.88 7.33
N PHE A 367 -21.69 8.01 7.14
CA PHE A 367 -20.79 8.58 8.14
C PHE A 367 -21.53 9.12 9.38
N THR A 368 -22.68 9.77 9.21
CA THR A 368 -23.56 10.19 10.31
C THR A 368 -23.99 9.00 11.17
N ASP A 369 -24.29 7.88 10.53
CA ASP A 369 -24.80 6.68 11.20
C ASP A 369 -23.70 5.73 11.70
N LEU A 370 -22.41 6.13 11.62
CA LEU A 370 -21.30 5.27 12.07
C LEU A 370 -21.46 4.89 13.56
N PRO A 371 -21.31 3.60 13.89
CA PRO A 371 -21.23 3.17 15.28
C PRO A 371 -20.05 3.85 16.00
N THR A 372 -20.15 3.98 17.31
CA THR A 372 -19.16 4.69 18.15
C THR A 372 -17.74 4.19 17.93
N GLU A 373 -17.55 2.88 17.74
CA GLU A 373 -16.27 2.23 17.52
C GLU A 373 -15.58 2.65 16.21
N PHE A 374 -16.32 3.19 15.25
CA PHE A 374 -15.84 3.57 13.93
C PHE A 374 -15.75 5.09 13.72
N ARG A 375 -16.04 5.91 14.74
CA ARG A 375 -16.13 7.36 14.59
C ARG A 375 -14.81 8.06 14.26
N SER A 376 -13.67 7.38 14.43
CA SER A 376 -12.36 7.86 13.99
C SER A 376 -12.08 7.58 12.50
N SER A 377 -13.01 6.93 11.79
CA SER A 377 -12.87 6.64 10.37
C SER A 377 -12.96 7.91 9.52
N VAL A 378 -12.31 7.88 8.36
CA VAL A 378 -12.35 8.98 7.40
C VAL A 378 -12.68 8.46 6.00
N MET A 379 -13.30 9.28 5.17
CA MET A 379 -13.39 9.03 3.74
C MET A 379 -12.29 9.81 3.03
N MET A 380 -11.38 9.12 2.34
CA MET A 380 -10.40 9.75 1.47
C MET A 380 -11.00 9.94 0.08
N LEU A 381 -10.95 11.17 -0.43
CA LEU A 381 -11.47 11.54 -1.74
C LEU A 381 -10.34 12.13 -2.59
N GLU A 382 -9.39 11.29 -2.98
CA GLU A 382 -8.10 11.71 -3.53
C GLU A 382 -8.20 12.05 -5.02
N GLY A 383 -7.85 13.27 -5.40
CA GLY A 383 -7.81 13.72 -6.80
C GLY A 383 -6.42 14.18 -7.19
N TYR A 384 -5.53 13.23 -7.49
CA TYR A 384 -4.20 13.52 -8.01
C TYR A 384 -4.26 14.07 -9.46
N PRO A 385 -3.31 14.91 -9.89
CA PRO A 385 -3.21 15.32 -11.29
C PRO A 385 -2.82 14.14 -12.16
N THR A 386 -3.43 14.04 -13.34
CA THR A 386 -3.28 12.88 -14.25
C THR A 386 -2.55 13.23 -15.55
N ASN A 387 -2.03 14.47 -15.68
CA ASN A 387 -1.45 14.99 -16.92
C ASN A 387 -0.44 14.02 -17.55
N ARG A 388 0.68 13.75 -16.88
CA ARG A 388 1.69 12.83 -17.39
C ARG A 388 1.24 11.36 -17.35
N VAL A 389 0.34 10.99 -16.43
CA VAL A 389 -0.21 9.62 -16.34
C VAL A 389 -0.98 9.26 -17.61
N ASN A 390 -1.79 10.19 -18.14
CA ASN A 390 -2.61 10.01 -19.35
C ASN A 390 -1.79 9.99 -20.65
N GLU A 391 -0.59 10.59 -20.65
CA GLU A 391 0.30 10.58 -21.81
C GLU A 391 1.03 9.24 -21.99
N ILE A 392 1.06 8.41 -20.95
CA ILE A 392 1.73 7.11 -20.98
C ILE A 392 0.70 6.05 -21.40
N ASP A 393 1.03 5.31 -22.46
CA ASP A 393 0.18 4.24 -22.98
C ASP A 393 -0.17 3.22 -21.88
N SER A 394 -1.47 2.99 -21.65
CA SER A 394 -1.97 1.99 -20.69
C SER A 394 -1.44 0.58 -20.99
N ALA A 395 -1.15 0.25 -22.26
CA ALA A 395 -0.57 -1.03 -22.62
C ALA A 395 0.91 -1.19 -22.19
N SER A 396 1.60 -0.10 -21.84
CA SER A 396 3.03 -0.11 -21.50
C SER A 396 3.36 -0.72 -20.12
N SER A 397 2.34 -0.96 -19.29
CA SER A 397 2.48 -1.51 -17.93
C SER A 397 1.29 -2.40 -17.55
N ALA A 398 1.41 -3.16 -16.46
CA ALA A 398 0.28 -3.93 -15.92
C ALA A 398 -0.75 -3.10 -15.15
N PHE A 399 -0.44 -1.83 -14.83
CA PHE A 399 -1.40 -0.94 -14.19
C PHE A 399 -2.53 -0.56 -15.17
N PRO A 400 -3.80 -0.87 -14.87
CA PRO A 400 -4.90 -0.72 -15.84
C PRO A 400 -5.51 0.68 -15.88
N ASP A 401 -5.69 1.30 -14.71
CA ASP A 401 -6.57 2.46 -14.50
C ASP A 401 -5.84 3.79 -14.67
N ARG A 402 -5.33 4.04 -15.88
CA ARG A 402 -4.69 5.33 -16.22
C ARG A 402 -5.71 6.44 -16.51
N ASP A 403 -6.96 6.08 -16.81
CA ASP A 403 -8.03 7.03 -17.14
C ASP A 403 -8.78 7.55 -15.90
N GLY A 404 -8.68 6.85 -14.77
CA GLY A 404 -9.23 7.26 -13.48
C GLY A 404 -8.70 8.62 -13.03
N GLN A 405 -9.58 9.44 -12.48
CA GLN A 405 -9.25 10.80 -12.02
C GLN A 405 -9.26 10.92 -10.50
N LEU A 406 -9.96 10.00 -9.84
CA LEU A 406 -10.24 10.02 -8.41
C LEU A 406 -10.00 8.64 -7.84
N LEU A 407 -9.23 8.57 -6.77
CA LEU A 407 -9.09 7.39 -5.92
C LEU A 407 -9.86 7.63 -4.63
N LEU A 408 -11.00 6.98 -4.48
CA LEU A 408 -11.86 7.14 -3.31
C LEU A 408 -11.77 5.88 -2.45
N SER A 409 -11.56 6.02 -1.15
CA SER A 409 -11.61 4.88 -0.22
C SER A 409 -11.97 5.34 1.18
N PRO A 410 -12.83 4.61 1.92
CA PRO A 410 -12.87 4.77 3.35
C PRO A 410 -11.56 4.26 3.95
N VAL A 411 -11.08 4.92 4.99
CA VAL A 411 -10.17 4.35 5.98
C VAL A 411 -11.00 4.08 7.21
N LEU A 412 -11.54 2.87 7.29
CA LEU A 412 -12.28 2.47 8.48
C LEU A 412 -11.28 2.22 9.60
N ILE A 413 -11.38 3.00 10.67
CA ILE A 413 -10.50 2.96 11.83
C ILE A 413 -11.33 2.53 13.03
N TYR A 414 -10.92 1.45 13.68
CA TYR A 414 -11.65 0.86 14.79
C TYR A 414 -10.70 0.18 15.79
N PRO A 415 -11.13 -0.08 17.04
CA PRO A 415 -10.33 -0.84 17.99
C PRO A 415 -9.92 -2.20 17.41
N ALA A 416 -8.70 -2.65 17.71
CA ALA A 416 -8.18 -3.95 17.25
C ALA A 416 -8.94 -5.12 17.92
N ASN A 417 -10.14 -5.39 17.43
CA ASN A 417 -11.05 -6.41 17.93
C ASN A 417 -11.66 -7.16 16.74
N ALA A 418 -11.35 -8.45 16.62
CA ALA A 418 -11.81 -9.31 15.54
C ALA A 418 -13.35 -9.40 15.46
N SER A 419 -14.09 -9.15 16.54
CA SER A 419 -15.56 -9.11 16.50
C SER A 419 -16.12 -7.94 15.69
N LEU A 420 -15.31 -6.90 15.44
CA LEU A 420 -15.70 -5.73 14.66
C LEU A 420 -15.37 -5.87 13.16
N ASP A 421 -14.55 -6.85 12.77
CA ASP A 421 -14.06 -6.99 11.39
C ASP A 421 -15.19 -7.22 10.37
N ALA A 422 -16.24 -7.96 10.74
CA ALA A 422 -17.39 -8.19 9.88
C ALA A 422 -18.19 -6.90 9.67
N THR A 423 -18.40 -6.13 10.74
CA THR A 423 -19.07 -4.82 10.69
C THR A 423 -18.26 -3.83 9.85
N ALA A 424 -16.94 -3.80 10.01
CA ALA A 424 -16.05 -2.96 9.20
C ALA A 424 -16.21 -3.28 7.70
N ARG A 425 -16.19 -4.57 7.33
CA ARG A 425 -16.40 -4.98 5.93
C ARG A 425 -17.78 -4.59 5.41
N GLN A 426 -18.83 -4.72 6.22
CA GLN A 426 -20.18 -4.33 5.80
C GLN A 426 -20.28 -2.82 5.53
N ILE A 427 -19.82 -1.98 6.48
CA ILE A 427 -19.79 -0.52 6.30
C ILE A 427 -19.01 -0.15 5.04
N GLY A 428 -17.84 -0.77 4.85
CA GLY A 428 -17.02 -0.58 3.67
C GLY A 428 -17.74 -0.92 2.36
N SER A 429 -18.43 -2.06 2.33
CA SER A 429 -19.20 -2.53 1.18
C SER A 429 -20.37 -1.60 0.88
N ASP A 430 -21.05 -1.09 1.90
CA ASP A 430 -22.15 -0.13 1.76
C ASP A 430 -21.64 1.19 1.15
N ILE A 431 -20.48 1.67 1.59
CA ILE A 431 -19.80 2.85 1.01
C ILE A 431 -19.44 2.61 -0.46
N ARG A 432 -18.77 1.49 -0.77
CA ARG A 432 -18.41 1.11 -2.14
C ARG A 432 -19.66 1.04 -3.03
N THR A 433 -20.73 0.42 -2.55
CA THR A 433 -22.01 0.30 -3.27
C THR A 433 -22.65 1.67 -3.50
N ALA A 434 -22.61 2.56 -2.52
CA ALA A 434 -23.14 3.91 -2.65
C ALA A 434 -22.39 4.73 -3.71
N LEU A 435 -21.05 4.63 -3.74
CA LEU A 435 -20.18 5.26 -4.74
C LEU A 435 -20.50 4.75 -6.15
N LEU A 436 -20.54 3.42 -6.34
CA LEU A 436 -20.79 2.81 -7.63
C LEU A 436 -22.21 3.07 -8.13
N SER A 437 -23.24 2.87 -7.29
CA SER A 437 -24.65 3.04 -7.68
C SER A 437 -25.04 4.48 -7.96
N GLY A 438 -24.27 5.46 -7.48
CA GLY A 438 -24.46 6.87 -7.82
C GLY A 438 -23.65 7.30 -9.04
N SER A 439 -22.85 6.41 -9.63
CA SER A 439 -22.03 6.66 -10.81
C SER A 439 -22.40 5.71 -11.94
N ASP A 440 -21.99 6.02 -13.17
CA ASP A 440 -22.06 5.05 -14.28
C ASP A 440 -20.80 4.16 -14.33
N ALA A 441 -20.00 4.13 -13.26
CA ALA A 441 -18.73 3.43 -13.20
C ALA A 441 -18.90 1.96 -12.77
N GLN A 442 -18.04 1.11 -13.32
CA GLN A 442 -17.81 -0.23 -12.79
C GLN A 442 -16.71 -0.16 -11.72
N LEU A 443 -16.65 -1.16 -10.84
CA LEU A 443 -15.60 -1.20 -9.83
C LEU A 443 -14.23 -1.31 -10.50
N GLU A 444 -13.39 -0.32 -10.25
CA GLU A 444 -11.95 -0.35 -10.50
C GLU A 444 -11.28 -0.09 -9.17
N ALA A 445 -10.50 -1.07 -8.72
CA ALA A 445 -9.92 -1.12 -7.40
C ALA A 445 -8.40 -1.02 -7.51
N TYR A 446 -7.85 0.07 -6.97
CA TYR A 446 -6.41 0.21 -6.86
C TYR A 446 -5.84 -0.89 -5.96
N VAL A 447 -4.96 -1.73 -6.52
CA VAL A 447 -4.46 -2.95 -5.87
C VAL A 447 -3.87 -2.71 -4.49
N ASN A 448 -3.25 -1.54 -4.26
CA ASN A 448 -2.62 -1.23 -2.98
C ASN A 448 -3.63 -0.95 -1.85
N TYR A 449 -4.88 -0.65 -2.20
CA TYR A 449 -5.99 -0.40 -1.27
C TYR A 449 -6.99 -1.56 -1.25
N ALA A 450 -6.86 -2.54 -2.14
CA ALA A 450 -7.82 -3.63 -2.31
C ALA A 450 -8.06 -4.41 -0.99
N ALA A 451 -9.33 -4.71 -0.72
CA ALA A 451 -9.78 -5.42 0.48
C ALA A 451 -9.61 -6.94 0.37
N GLY A 452 -9.46 -7.45 -0.86
CA GLY A 452 -9.31 -8.88 -1.18
C GLY A 452 -10.62 -9.57 -1.57
N ASP A 453 -11.71 -8.83 -1.74
CA ASP A 453 -12.98 -9.32 -2.29
C ASP A 453 -13.14 -9.00 -3.78
N GLU A 454 -12.23 -8.18 -4.33
CA GLU A 454 -12.24 -7.75 -5.72
C GLU A 454 -11.75 -8.86 -6.68
N THR A 455 -12.35 -8.90 -7.85
CA THR A 455 -11.99 -9.78 -8.97
C THR A 455 -10.71 -9.32 -9.68
N MET A 456 -10.13 -10.18 -10.51
CA MET A 456 -8.97 -9.81 -11.34
C MET A 456 -9.31 -8.68 -12.30
N GLU A 457 -10.51 -8.67 -12.86
CA GLU A 457 -11.00 -7.64 -13.77
C GLU A 457 -11.08 -6.27 -13.09
N GLU A 458 -11.48 -6.25 -11.82
CA GLU A 458 -11.60 -5.03 -11.02
C GLU A 458 -10.24 -4.48 -10.59
N VAL A 459 -9.23 -5.33 -10.38
CA VAL A 459 -7.90 -4.93 -9.91
C VAL A 459 -6.91 -4.69 -11.06
N TYR A 460 -6.93 -5.55 -12.08
CA TYR A 460 -5.96 -5.58 -13.19
C TYR A 460 -6.58 -5.18 -14.54
N GLY A 461 -7.79 -4.64 -14.52
CA GLY A 461 -8.49 -4.15 -15.71
C GLY A 461 -9.24 -5.24 -16.46
N ARG A 462 -10.15 -4.79 -17.33
CA ARG A 462 -11.13 -5.65 -18.02
C ARG A 462 -10.69 -6.07 -19.42
N GLU A 463 -9.57 -5.55 -19.89
CA GLU A 463 -9.05 -5.85 -21.21
C GLU A 463 -8.50 -7.29 -21.23
N PRO A 464 -9.05 -8.18 -22.09
CA PRO A 464 -8.68 -9.60 -22.09
C PRO A 464 -7.17 -9.82 -22.28
N TRP A 465 -6.53 -9.03 -23.13
CA TRP A 465 -5.09 -9.13 -23.41
C TRP A 465 -4.23 -8.91 -22.15
N ARG A 466 -4.64 -8.03 -21.22
CA ARG A 466 -3.86 -7.73 -20.01
C ARG A 466 -3.93 -8.90 -19.04
N LEU A 467 -5.13 -9.41 -18.81
CA LEU A 467 -5.37 -10.55 -17.93
C LEU A 467 -4.72 -11.83 -18.47
N GLU A 468 -4.82 -12.09 -19.77
CA GLU A 468 -4.16 -13.23 -20.42
C GLU A 468 -2.63 -13.16 -20.28
N LYS A 469 -2.04 -11.98 -20.49
CA LYS A 469 -0.59 -11.77 -20.30
C LYS A 469 -0.19 -12.01 -18.85
N LEU A 470 -0.93 -11.46 -17.88
CA LEU A 470 -0.66 -11.67 -16.45
C LEU A 470 -0.75 -13.15 -16.06
N ARG A 471 -1.79 -13.87 -16.48
CA ARG A 471 -1.95 -15.31 -16.22
C ARG A 471 -0.80 -16.13 -16.81
N ARG A 472 -0.40 -15.84 -18.05
CA ARG A 472 0.75 -16.49 -18.68
C ARG A 472 2.01 -16.30 -17.85
N LEU A 473 2.31 -15.06 -17.45
CA LEU A 473 3.49 -14.75 -16.65
C LEU A 473 3.42 -15.39 -15.26
N LYS A 474 2.24 -15.44 -14.64
CA LYS A 474 2.07 -16.12 -13.36
C LYS A 474 2.41 -17.61 -13.46
N LYS A 475 1.94 -18.28 -14.53
CA LYS A 475 2.27 -19.68 -14.81
C LYS A 475 3.77 -19.89 -15.08
N GLU A 476 4.45 -18.91 -15.66
CA GLU A 476 5.88 -18.97 -15.97
C GLU A 476 6.77 -18.77 -14.74
N TYR A 477 6.49 -17.73 -13.95
CA TYR A 477 7.37 -17.29 -12.85
C TYR A 477 6.96 -17.80 -11.47
N ASP A 478 5.70 -18.17 -11.27
CA ASP A 478 5.18 -18.72 -10.01
C ASP A 478 4.06 -19.76 -10.25
N PRO A 479 4.36 -20.89 -10.92
CA PRO A 479 3.38 -21.93 -11.25
C PRO A 479 2.73 -22.61 -10.04
N HIS A 480 3.31 -22.43 -8.85
CA HIS A 480 2.84 -23.03 -7.60
C HIS A 480 2.12 -22.02 -6.69
N GLY A 481 1.95 -20.77 -7.13
CA GLY A 481 1.22 -19.75 -6.38
C GLY A 481 1.87 -19.41 -5.02
N ARG A 482 3.21 -19.41 -4.94
CA ARG A 482 3.95 -19.02 -3.74
C ARG A 482 3.72 -17.55 -3.35
N PHE A 483 3.38 -16.69 -4.31
CA PHE A 483 3.02 -15.28 -4.12
C PHE A 483 1.51 -15.04 -4.34
N ASN A 484 0.64 -15.74 -3.60
CA ASN A 484 -0.83 -15.61 -3.76
C ASN A 484 -1.53 -14.87 -2.60
N PHE A 485 -0.77 -14.26 -1.69
CA PHE A 485 -1.32 -13.64 -0.48
C PHE A 485 -1.71 -12.17 -0.66
N TYR A 486 -1.61 -11.62 -1.87
CA TYR A 486 -1.91 -10.22 -2.17
C TYR A 486 -2.45 -10.07 -3.59
N ALA A 487 -3.79 -9.89 -3.72
CA ALA A 487 -4.50 -9.78 -5.00
C ALA A 487 -3.99 -10.78 -6.07
N PRO A 488 -4.12 -12.10 -5.83
CA PRO A 488 -3.50 -13.13 -6.64
C PRO A 488 -4.01 -13.13 -8.07
N ILE A 489 -3.10 -13.35 -9.01
CA ILE A 489 -3.41 -13.67 -10.40
C ILE A 489 -3.71 -15.18 -10.47
N SER A 490 -4.89 -15.53 -10.98
CA SER A 490 -5.37 -16.92 -11.14
C SER A 490 -5.54 -17.34 -12.59
#